data_AF-A0A1J7JYW8-F1
#
_entry.id   AF-A0A1J7JYW8-F1
#
_cell.length_a   1.000
_cell.length_b   1.000
_cell.length_c   1.000
_cell.angle_alpha   90.00
_cell.angle_beta   90.00
_cell.angle_gamma   90.00
#
_symmetry.space_group_name_H-M   'P 1'
#
loop_
_entity.id
_entity.type
_entity.pdbx_description
1 polymer ?
#
loop_
_entity_poly.entity_id
_entity_poly.type
_entity_poly.pdbx_seq_one_letter_code
_entity_poly.pdbx_strand_id
1 'polypeptide(L)'
;MRSPYTTKDPDKIVIRAVYCFLNQFAKTPASQLISGLGTVTDGLILRITTEGLFIDDDVRGVPQREWDVKAWTLKLVETGDWKAKGLHLLRATVRDQEGKRYLFVLSEEESWKVAVGLQRLRRGTQVRALGVSSMGQLEVKNMLETLGW
;
A
#
# COMPACT_ATOMS: atom_id res chain seq x y z
N MET A 1 -11.35 21.03 15.80
CA MET A 1 -11.01 19.84 14.99
C MET A 1 -9.51 19.87 14.71
N ARG A 2 -8.82 18.73 14.82
CA ARG A 2 -7.41 18.62 14.41
C ARG A 2 -7.33 18.63 12.88
N SER A 3 -6.31 19.25 12.30
CA SER A 3 -6.00 19.08 10.89
C SER A 3 -5.67 17.60 10.58
N PRO A 4 -5.92 17.13 9.34
CA PRO A 4 -5.49 15.80 8.91
C PRO A 4 -4.00 15.59 9.17
N TYR A 5 -3.64 14.37 9.55
CA TYR A 5 -2.25 13.99 9.75
C TYR A 5 -1.43 14.22 8.48
N THR A 6 -0.24 14.81 8.64
CA THR A 6 0.75 14.98 7.59
C THR A 6 2.15 14.81 8.19
N THR A 7 3.13 14.46 7.36
CA THR A 7 4.50 14.27 7.80
C THR A 7 5.51 14.72 6.75
N LYS A 8 6.61 15.31 7.22
CA LYS A 8 7.76 15.70 6.40
C LYS A 8 8.78 14.56 6.24
N ASP A 9 8.59 13.47 6.97
CA ASP A 9 9.45 12.30 6.91
C ASP A 9 9.28 11.61 5.53
N PRO A 10 10.34 11.52 4.71
CA PRO A 10 10.27 10.90 3.39
C PRO A 10 10.04 9.37 3.46
N ASP A 11 10.30 8.74 4.60
CA ASP A 11 10.13 7.30 4.79
C ASP A 11 8.72 6.93 5.27
N LYS A 12 7.91 7.93 5.65
CA LYS A 12 6.50 7.75 6.03
C LYS A 12 5.60 8.20 4.89
N ILE A 13 5.01 7.21 4.23
CA ILE A 13 4.04 7.40 3.15
C ILE A 13 2.66 7.42 3.79
N VAL A 14 1.96 8.55 3.75
CA VAL A 14 0.58 8.62 4.28
C VAL A 14 -0.35 7.89 3.31
N ILE A 15 -1.08 6.89 3.80
CA ILE A 15 -2.02 6.11 3.00
C ILE A 15 -3.46 6.37 3.43
N ARG A 16 -4.38 6.34 2.45
CA ARG A 16 -5.82 6.47 2.70
C ARG A 16 -6.43 5.13 3.10
N ALA A 17 -5.94 4.03 2.53
CA ALA A 17 -6.38 2.69 2.87
C ALA A 17 -5.38 1.61 2.42
N VAL A 18 -5.52 0.43 3.00
CA VAL A 18 -4.95 -0.82 2.50
C VAL A 18 -6.04 -1.90 2.48
N TYR A 19 -6.07 -2.66 1.39
CA TYR A 19 -7.03 -3.75 1.17
C TYR A 19 -6.27 -5.05 0.94
N CYS A 20 -6.73 -6.15 1.54
CA CYS A 20 -6.18 -7.48 1.28
C CYS A 20 -7.17 -8.27 0.42
N PHE A 21 -6.72 -8.75 -0.73
CA PHE A 21 -7.50 -9.60 -1.62
C PHE A 21 -6.95 -11.01 -1.62
N LEU A 22 -7.84 -12.00 -1.74
CA LEU A 22 -7.50 -13.40 -1.94
C LEU A 22 -7.82 -13.80 -3.38
N ASN A 23 -7.16 -14.83 -3.90
CA ASN A 23 -7.38 -15.24 -5.29
C ASN A 23 -8.82 -15.70 -5.55
N GLN A 24 -9.48 -16.28 -4.55
CA GLN A 24 -10.88 -16.72 -4.62
C GLN A 24 -11.87 -15.54 -4.69
N PHE A 25 -11.47 -14.35 -4.22
CA PHE A 25 -12.31 -13.15 -4.14
C PHE A 25 -11.59 -11.95 -4.76
N ALA A 26 -11.56 -11.90 -6.10
CA ALA A 26 -10.81 -10.86 -6.82
C ALA A 26 -11.47 -9.47 -6.79
N LYS A 27 -12.78 -9.39 -6.55
CA LYS A 27 -13.55 -8.13 -6.58
C LYS A 27 -13.89 -7.57 -5.20
N THR A 28 -13.88 -8.41 -4.18
CA THR A 28 -14.21 -8.02 -2.80
C THR A 28 -12.99 -8.27 -1.93
N PRO A 29 -12.48 -7.24 -1.23
CA PRO A 29 -11.37 -7.44 -0.32
C PRO A 29 -11.79 -8.34 0.84
N ALA A 30 -10.92 -9.26 1.24
CA ALA A 30 -11.13 -10.12 2.40
C ALA A 30 -11.01 -9.35 3.72
N SER A 31 -10.17 -8.31 3.75
CA SER A 31 -10.05 -7.38 4.86
C SER A 31 -9.58 -6.00 4.37
N GLN A 32 -9.75 -4.98 5.21
CA GLN A 32 -9.32 -3.61 4.92
C GLN A 32 -8.92 -2.84 6.18
N LEU A 33 -8.00 -1.88 6.04
CA LEU A 33 -7.83 -0.75 6.95
C LEU A 33 -8.03 0.54 6.17
N ILE A 34 -8.82 1.44 6.72
CA ILE A 34 -9.11 2.75 6.11
C ILE A 34 -8.75 3.82 7.14
N SER A 35 -7.94 4.79 6.71
CA SER A 35 -7.46 5.88 7.54
C SER A 35 -8.63 6.65 8.16
N GLY A 36 -8.60 6.86 9.48
CA GLY A 36 -9.64 7.54 10.24
C GLY A 36 -10.90 6.71 10.54
N LEU A 37 -10.93 5.42 10.20
CA LEU A 37 -12.04 4.52 10.50
C LEU A 37 -11.64 3.39 11.47
N GLY A 38 -12.57 3.02 12.36
CA GLY A 38 -12.40 1.88 13.25
C GLY A 38 -11.28 2.09 14.27
N THR A 39 -10.27 1.23 14.23
CA THR A 39 -9.17 1.19 15.20
C THR A 39 -7.96 2.06 14.84
N VAL A 40 -7.92 2.59 13.61
CA VAL A 40 -6.82 3.41 13.09
C VAL A 40 -7.22 4.88 12.99
N THR A 41 -6.29 5.76 13.35
CA THR A 41 -6.46 7.20 13.17
C THR A 41 -6.27 7.61 11.70
N ASP A 42 -6.36 8.91 11.45
CA ASP A 42 -5.98 9.54 10.18
C ASP A 42 -4.46 9.45 9.88
N GLY A 43 -3.65 8.96 10.84
CA GLY A 43 -2.20 8.76 10.73
C GLY A 43 -1.78 7.40 10.20
N LEU A 44 -2.59 6.75 9.38
CA LEU A 44 -2.23 5.47 8.76
C LEU A 44 -1.09 5.69 7.75
N ILE A 45 0.05 5.04 7.98
CA ILE A 45 1.24 5.17 7.14
C ILE A 45 1.72 3.82 6.61
N LEU A 46 2.37 3.86 5.45
CA LEU A 46 3.19 2.81 4.88
C LEU A 46 4.66 3.21 4.98
N ARG A 47 5.51 2.28 5.39
CA ARG A 47 6.97 2.39 5.28
C ARG A 47 7.49 1.28 4.38
N ILE A 48 8.26 1.66 3.36
CA ILE A 48 8.90 0.71 2.45
C ILE A 48 10.39 0.66 2.78
N THR A 49 10.84 -0.49 3.26
CA THR A 49 12.23 -0.73 3.68
C THR A 49 12.82 -1.92 2.93
N THR A 50 14.09 -2.21 3.17
CA THR A 50 14.75 -3.42 2.64
C THR A 50 14.16 -4.72 3.20
N GLU A 51 13.45 -4.65 4.33
CA GLU A 51 12.84 -5.80 5.01
C GLU A 51 11.40 -6.06 4.57
N GLY A 52 10.77 -5.11 3.87
CA GLY A 52 9.39 -5.24 3.41
C GLY A 52 8.57 -3.95 3.47
N LEU A 53 7.26 -4.13 3.44
CA LEU A 53 6.23 -3.11 3.59
C LEU A 53 5.69 -3.18 5.03
N PHE A 54 5.69 -2.05 5.72
CA PHE A 54 5.27 -1.98 7.13
C PHE A 54 4.17 -0.95 7.29
N ILE A 55 3.14 -1.28 8.07
CA ILE A 55 2.00 -0.41 8.30
C ILE A 55 1.95 -0.02 9.77
N ASP A 56 1.80 1.26 10.03
CA ASP A 56 1.70 1.80 11.38
C ASP A 56 0.59 2.85 11.44
N ASP A 57 0.00 3.02 12.62
CA ASP A 57 -0.75 4.22 13.00
C ASP A 57 0.25 5.18 13.68
N ASP A 58 0.72 6.18 12.95
CA ASP A 58 1.80 7.05 13.40
C ASP A 58 1.37 8.02 14.50
N VAL A 59 0.09 8.39 14.54
CA VAL A 59 -0.48 9.25 15.60
C VAL A 59 -0.45 8.52 16.93
N ARG A 60 -0.80 7.22 16.94
CA ARG A 60 -0.83 6.41 18.15
C ARG A 60 0.50 5.72 18.44
N GLY A 61 1.42 5.68 17.49
CA GLY A 61 2.65 4.89 17.57
C GLY A 61 2.37 3.38 17.62
N VAL A 62 1.25 2.93 17.05
CA VAL A 62 0.81 1.53 17.11
C VAL A 62 1.08 0.85 15.77
N PRO A 63 1.90 -0.21 15.73
CA PRO A 63 2.11 -0.95 14.50
C PRO A 63 0.91 -1.81 14.13
N GLN A 64 0.55 -1.84 12.86
CA GLN A 64 -0.52 -2.69 12.30
C GLN A 64 0.09 -3.99 11.77
N ARG A 65 0.74 -4.76 12.65
CA ARG A 65 1.63 -5.89 12.29
C ARG A 65 1.00 -6.97 11.42
N GLU A 66 -0.31 -7.18 11.54
CA GLU A 66 -1.05 -8.13 10.70
C GLU A 66 -1.05 -7.74 9.21
N TRP A 67 -0.74 -6.48 8.90
CA TRP A 67 -0.65 -5.93 7.55
C TRP A 67 0.80 -5.79 7.04
N ASP A 68 1.80 -6.07 7.87
CA ASP A 68 3.19 -6.04 7.43
C ASP A 68 3.42 -7.13 6.37
N VAL A 69 4.11 -6.77 5.28
CA VAL A 69 4.47 -7.69 4.20
C VAL A 69 5.98 -7.82 4.14
N LYS A 70 6.51 -9.00 4.42
CA LYS A 70 7.97 -9.23 4.42
C LYS A 70 8.54 -9.27 2.99
N ALA A 71 9.73 -8.70 2.81
CA ALA A 71 10.40 -8.62 1.51
C ALA A 71 10.56 -9.99 0.82
N TRP A 72 10.86 -11.04 1.58
CA TRP A 72 11.04 -12.39 1.03
C TRP A 72 9.74 -13.03 0.55
N THR A 73 8.57 -12.54 0.97
CA THR A 73 7.27 -13.00 0.45
C THR A 73 6.89 -12.28 -0.85
N LEU A 74 7.46 -11.11 -1.17
CA LEU A 74 7.00 -10.26 -2.29
C LEU A 74 7.33 -10.84 -3.67
N LYS A 75 6.31 -11.20 -4.44
CA LYS A 75 6.43 -11.69 -5.82
C LYS A 75 6.52 -10.56 -6.84
N LEU A 76 5.58 -9.63 -6.76
CA LEU A 76 5.36 -8.59 -7.75
C LEU A 76 4.84 -7.35 -7.04
N VAL A 77 5.37 -6.20 -7.42
CA VAL A 77 4.83 -4.90 -7.04
C VAL A 77 4.39 -4.18 -8.30
N GLU A 78 3.19 -3.63 -8.27
CA GLU A 78 2.64 -2.83 -9.34
C GLU A 78 2.23 -1.46 -8.83
N THR A 79 2.46 -0.42 -9.63
CA THR A 79 2.01 0.94 -9.31
C THR A 79 1.09 1.47 -10.39
N GLY A 80 0.12 2.28 -10.00
CA GLY A 80 -0.78 2.95 -10.94
C GLY A 80 -1.29 4.26 -10.37
N ASP A 81 -1.78 5.13 -11.23
CA ASP A 81 -2.32 6.43 -10.84
C ASP A 81 -3.68 6.68 -11.49
N TRP A 82 -4.53 7.40 -10.76
CA TRP A 82 -5.77 7.98 -11.27
C TRP A 82 -5.72 9.49 -11.06
N LYS A 83 -5.05 10.17 -11.99
CA LYS A 83 -4.82 11.63 -11.94
C LYS A 83 -6.09 12.46 -11.75
N ALA A 84 -7.19 12.06 -12.40
CA ALA A 84 -8.47 12.76 -12.28
C ALA A 84 -9.02 12.79 -10.84
N LYS A 85 -8.60 11.84 -9.99
CA LYS A 85 -8.95 11.77 -8.56
C LYS A 85 -7.79 12.14 -7.63
N GLY A 86 -6.60 12.43 -8.18
CA GLY A 86 -5.38 12.67 -7.40
C GLY A 86 -4.98 11.46 -6.54
N LEU A 87 -5.23 10.25 -7.02
CA LEU A 87 -4.95 9.00 -6.31
C LEU A 87 -3.80 8.22 -6.96
N HIS A 88 -3.01 7.57 -6.11
CA HIS A 88 -1.97 6.62 -6.51
C HIS A 88 -2.21 5.28 -5.81
N LEU A 89 -1.87 4.20 -6.51
CA LEU A 89 -2.02 2.82 -6.08
C LEU A 89 -0.66 2.13 -6.03
N LEU A 90 -0.48 1.32 -5.00
CA LEU A 90 0.57 0.32 -4.93
C LEU A 90 -0.10 -1.03 -4.69
N ARG A 91 0.12 -2.00 -5.57
CA ARG A 91 -0.33 -3.38 -5.38
C ARG A 91 0.88 -4.28 -5.12
N ALA A 92 0.89 -4.98 -4.00
CA ALA A 92 1.92 -5.96 -3.65
C ALA A 92 1.33 -7.37 -3.65
N THR A 93 1.79 -8.20 -4.57
CA THR A 93 1.43 -9.63 -4.64
C THR A 93 2.48 -10.44 -3.90
N VAL A 94 2.05 -11.33 -2.99
CA VAL A 94 2.96 -12.20 -2.23
C VAL A 94 3.01 -13.62 -2.79
N ARG A 95 4.03 -14.37 -2.39
CA ARG A 95 4.25 -15.79 -2.70
C ARG A 95 3.59 -16.64 -1.62
N ASP A 96 2.28 -16.78 -1.69
CA ASP A 96 1.52 -17.69 -0.84
C ASP A 96 0.56 -18.57 -1.67
N GLN A 97 -0.06 -19.54 -1.01
CA GLN A 97 -1.01 -20.45 -1.67
C GLN A 97 -2.37 -19.76 -1.92
N GLU A 98 -2.70 -18.74 -1.14
CA GLU A 98 -3.98 -18.02 -1.22
C GLU A 98 -3.98 -16.91 -2.28
N GLY A 99 -2.81 -16.59 -2.84
CA GLY A 99 -2.61 -15.54 -3.83
C GLY A 99 -2.92 -14.15 -3.28
N LYS A 100 -2.46 -13.85 -2.06
CA LYS A 100 -2.73 -12.57 -1.39
C LYS A 100 -2.17 -11.40 -2.20
N ARG A 101 -2.99 -10.35 -2.31
CA ARG A 101 -2.63 -9.07 -2.91
C ARG A 101 -3.01 -7.95 -1.97
N TYR A 102 -2.04 -7.15 -1.57
CA TYR A 102 -2.25 -5.94 -0.78
C TYR A 102 -2.34 -4.76 -1.73
N LEU A 103 -3.45 -4.03 -1.69
CA LEU A 103 -3.67 -2.82 -2.47
C LEU A 103 -3.66 -1.62 -1.52
N PHE A 104 -2.67 -0.76 -1.66
CA PHE A 104 -2.55 0.49 -0.93
C PHE A 104 -3.09 1.63 -1.78
N VAL A 105 -3.95 2.46 -1.20
CA VAL A 105 -4.48 3.69 -1.81
C VAL A 105 -3.86 4.88 -1.10
N LEU A 106 -3.30 5.81 -1.85
CA LEU A 106 -2.62 7.00 -1.34
C LEU A 106 -2.90 8.21 -2.22
N SER A 107 -2.59 9.40 -1.69
CA SER A 107 -2.59 10.64 -2.49
C SER A 107 -1.49 10.58 -3.56
N GLU A 108 -1.72 11.22 -4.71
CA GLU A 108 -0.68 11.43 -5.72
C GLU A 108 0.55 12.16 -5.16
N GLU A 109 0.36 13.04 -4.17
CA GLU A 109 1.44 13.78 -3.49
C GLU A 109 2.42 12.86 -2.72
N GLU A 110 1.99 11.66 -2.36
CA GLU A 110 2.80 10.67 -1.63
C GLU A 110 3.49 9.68 -2.60
N SER A 111 3.18 9.73 -3.90
CA SER A 111 3.67 8.77 -4.91
C SER A 111 5.19 8.79 -5.08
N TRP A 112 5.84 9.94 -4.93
CA TRP A 112 7.29 10.04 -5.05
C TRP A 112 8.01 9.29 -3.91
N LYS A 113 7.44 9.27 -2.70
CA LYS A 113 7.97 8.49 -1.57
C LYS A 113 7.84 6.99 -1.84
N VAL A 114 6.75 6.55 -2.50
CA VAL A 114 6.61 5.15 -2.96
C VAL A 114 7.73 4.79 -3.94
N ALA A 115 8.00 5.64 -4.94
CA ALA A 115 9.07 5.39 -5.90
C ALA A 115 10.45 5.23 -5.23
N VAL A 116 10.78 6.11 -4.29
CA VAL A 116 12.02 6.03 -3.49
C VAL A 116 12.06 4.76 -2.64
N GLY A 117 10.95 4.44 -1.97
CA GLY A 117 10.78 3.23 -1.18
C GLY A 117 11.01 1.96 -1.98
N LEU A 118 10.44 1.87 -3.20
CA LEU A 118 10.62 0.71 -4.08
C LEU A 118 12.05 0.58 -4.60
N GLN A 119 12.75 1.68 -4.88
CA GLN A 119 14.18 1.64 -5.21
C GLN A 119 14.99 1.04 -4.05
N ARG A 120 14.69 1.43 -2.81
CA ARG A 120 15.34 0.88 -1.60
C ARG A 120 15.04 -0.60 -1.42
N LEU A 121 13.76 -0.99 -1.50
CA LEU A 121 13.33 -2.38 -1.37
C LEU A 121 14.05 -3.29 -2.38
N ARG A 122 14.12 -2.89 -3.66
CA ARG A 122 14.79 -3.66 -4.72
C ARG A 122 16.29 -3.86 -4.49
N ARG A 123 16.95 -2.97 -3.76
CA ARG A 123 18.36 -3.08 -3.40
C ARG A 123 18.59 -3.95 -2.15
N GLY A 124 17.51 -4.38 -1.47
CA GLY A 124 17.59 -5.22 -0.28
C GLY A 124 17.93 -6.67 -0.60
N THR A 125 18.73 -7.30 0.26
CA THR A 125 19.17 -8.71 0.11
C THR A 125 18.06 -9.74 0.35
N GLN A 126 16.98 -9.34 1.03
CA GLN A 126 15.85 -10.23 1.34
C GLN A 126 14.87 -10.39 0.17
N VAL A 127 14.95 -9.50 -0.82
CA VAL A 127 14.08 -9.55 -2.00
C VAL A 127 14.59 -10.62 -2.96
N ARG A 128 13.79 -11.66 -3.16
CA ARG A 128 14.09 -12.74 -4.11
C ARG A 128 13.31 -12.49 -5.39
N ALA A 129 13.96 -12.13 -6.50
CA ALA A 129 13.32 -12.00 -7.82
C ALA A 129 11.98 -11.23 -7.80
N LEU A 130 11.98 -10.00 -7.29
CA LEU A 130 10.81 -9.12 -7.27
C LEU A 130 10.57 -8.50 -8.65
N GLY A 131 9.40 -8.74 -9.22
CA GLY A 131 8.89 -7.98 -10.36
C GLY A 131 8.44 -6.58 -9.92
N VAL A 132 8.71 -5.57 -10.74
CA VAL A 132 8.10 -4.24 -10.61
C VAL A 132 7.53 -3.83 -11.96
N SER A 133 6.25 -3.49 -12.02
CA SER A 133 5.57 -3.08 -13.25
C SER A 133 4.51 -1.98 -13.00
N SER A 134 3.96 -1.43 -14.08
CA SER A 134 2.86 -0.47 -14.01
C SER A 134 1.51 -1.16 -14.23
N MET A 135 0.49 -0.72 -13.50
CA MET A 135 -0.90 -1.12 -13.76
C MET A 135 -1.46 -0.38 -14.98
N GLY A 136 -2.41 -0.99 -15.68
CA GLY A 136 -3.13 -0.31 -16.77
C GLY A 136 -4.09 0.75 -16.22
N GLN A 137 -4.25 1.90 -16.89
CA GLN A 137 -5.13 2.98 -16.41
C GLN A 137 -6.59 2.52 -16.21
N LEU A 138 -7.11 1.70 -17.13
CA LEU A 138 -8.48 1.16 -17.00
C LEU A 138 -8.61 0.19 -15.82
N GLU A 139 -7.58 -0.60 -15.55
CA GLU A 139 -7.53 -1.50 -14.39
C GLU A 139 -7.55 -0.71 -13.08
N VAL A 140 -6.71 0.32 -12.96
CA VAL A 140 -6.65 1.22 -11.81
C VAL A 140 -8.01 1.86 -11.55
N LYS A 141 -8.62 2.44 -12.60
CA LYS A 141 -9.94 3.07 -12.52
C LYS A 141 -10.99 2.08 -12.02
N ASN A 142 -11.12 0.93 -12.66
CA ASN A 142 -12.14 -0.07 -12.30
C ASN A 142 -11.96 -0.58 -10.86
N MET A 143 -10.71 -0.75 -10.41
CA MET A 143 -10.40 -1.19 -9.05
C MET A 143 -10.80 -0.15 -8.00
N LEU A 144 -10.49 1.13 -8.24
CA LEU A 144 -10.86 2.23 -7.35
C LEU A 144 -12.38 2.46 -7.33
N GLU A 145 -13.06 2.41 -8.47
CA GLU A 145 -14.52 2.52 -8.54
C GLU A 145 -15.22 1.38 -7.79
N THR A 146 -14.73 0.15 -7.93
CA THR A 146 -15.28 -1.02 -7.20
C THR A 146 -15.15 -0.86 -5.68
N LEU A 147 -14.10 -0.16 -5.22
CA LEU A 147 -13.83 0.12 -3.81
C LEU A 147 -14.50 1.41 -3.31
N GLY A 148 -15.18 2.16 -4.17
CA GLY A 148 -15.94 3.37 -3.82
C GLY A 148 -15.12 4.66 -3.74
N TRP A 149 -13.98 4.77 -4.45
CA TRP A 149 -13.14 5.99 -4.49
C TRP A 149 -13.55 7.00 -5.58
#